data_AF-A0A1V0M4F7-F1
#
_entry.id   AF-A0A1V0M4F7-F1
#
_cell.length_a   1.000
_cell.length_b   1.000
_cell.length_c   1.000
_cell.angle_alpha   90.00
_cell.angle_beta   90.00
_cell.angle_gamma   90.00
#
_symmetry.space_group_name_H-M   'P 1'
#
loop_
_entity.id
_entity.type
_entity.pdbx_description
1 polymer ?
#
loop_
_entity_poly.entity_id
_entity_poly.type
_entity_poly.pdbx_seq_one_letter_code
_entity_poly.pdbx_strand_id
1 'polypeptide(L)' 'MSRPTQVIECDHGKLKRIINPTLGFKSIKTAHATIKGIEVMRALRKGQAESFYYGQPLGEVRLVNRVFGL' A
#
# COMPACT_ATOMS: atom_id res chain seq x y z
N MET A 1 -10.96 5.82 -38.49
CA MET A 1 -11.15 4.47 -37.92
C MET A 1 -10.15 4.23 -36.82
N SER A 2 -10.71 4.02 -35.62
CA SER A 2 -10.22 3.48 -34.35
C SER A 2 -8.73 3.16 -34.14
N ARG A 3 -8.09 3.84 -33.18
CA ARG A 3 -7.06 3.25 -32.29
C ARG A 3 -7.22 3.69 -30.82
N PRO A 4 -8.35 3.39 -30.15
CA PRO A 4 -8.46 3.55 -28.69
C PRO A 4 -7.73 2.45 -27.91
N THR A 5 -7.23 1.39 -28.58
CA THR A 5 -6.73 0.18 -27.91
C THR A 5 -5.37 0.34 -27.23
N GLN A 6 -4.50 1.20 -27.76
CA GLN A 6 -3.13 1.32 -27.24
C GLN A 6 -3.07 1.97 -25.84
N VAL A 7 -3.99 2.92 -25.56
CA VAL A 7 -4.09 3.57 -24.25
C VAL A 7 -4.62 2.59 -23.20
N ILE A 8 -5.64 1.80 -23.57
CA ILE A 8 -6.22 0.78 -22.69
C ILE A 8 -5.19 -0.30 -22.37
N GLU A 9 -4.39 -0.72 -23.36
CA GLU A 9 -3.37 -1.76 -23.19
C GLU A 9 -2.20 -1.29 -22.30
N CYS A 10 -1.76 -0.04 -22.47
CA CYS A 10 -0.75 0.59 -21.60
C CYS A 10 -1.22 0.74 -20.14
N ASP A 11 -2.48 1.10 -19.93
CA ASP A 11 -3.06 1.24 -18.59
C ASP A 11 -3.19 -0.12 -17.90
N HIS A 12 -3.59 -1.14 -18.66
CA HIS A 12 -3.70 -2.51 -18.18
C HIS A 12 -2.36 -3.10 -17.74
N GLY A 13 -1.26 -2.76 -18.43
CA GLY A 13 0.09 -3.18 -18.05
C GLY A 13 0.56 -2.56 -16.73
N LYS A 14 0.26 -1.28 -16.50
CA LYS A 14 0.55 -0.57 -15.24
C LYS A 14 -0.25 -1.16 -14.08
N LEU A 15 -1.54 -1.41 -14.31
CA LEU A 15 -2.43 -2.03 -13.35
C LEU A 15 -1.95 -3.44 -12.99
N LYS A 16 -1.61 -4.29 -13.98
CA LYS A 16 -1.02 -5.62 -13.74
C LYS A 16 0.31 -5.56 -12.99
N ARG A 17 1.15 -4.54 -13.22
CA ARG A 17 2.43 -4.39 -12.50
C ARG A 17 2.24 -3.99 -11.03
N ILE A 18 1.20 -3.22 -10.73
CA ILE A 18 0.81 -2.87 -9.36
C ILE A 18 0.12 -4.06 -8.67
N ILE A 19 -0.70 -4.82 -9.41
CA ILE A 19 -1.47 -5.95 -8.89
C ILE A 19 -0.67 -7.26 -8.85
N ASN A 20 0.48 -7.41 -9.53
CA ASN A 20 1.27 -8.63 -9.49
C ASN A 20 2.26 -8.62 -8.30
N PRO A 21 1.91 -9.16 -7.11
CA PRO A 21 2.85 -9.38 -6.02
C PRO A 21 3.87 -10.49 -6.31
N THR A 22 3.75 -11.18 -7.45
CA THR A 22 4.25 -12.55 -7.62
C THR A 22 5.67 -12.66 -8.21
N LEU A 23 6.52 -11.64 -8.08
CA LEU A 23 7.93 -11.71 -8.53
C LEU A 23 8.94 -11.80 -7.36
N GLY A 24 8.51 -11.84 -6.10
CA GLY A 24 9.44 -11.95 -4.96
C GLY A 24 8.87 -12.32 -3.59
N PHE A 25 7.54 -12.35 -3.40
CA PHE A 25 6.95 -12.72 -2.11
C PHE A 25 6.66 -14.22 -2.02
N LYS A 26 7.14 -14.87 -0.96
CA LYS A 26 6.92 -16.30 -0.68
C LYS A 26 5.45 -16.68 -0.48
N SER A 27 4.58 -15.71 -0.19
CA SER A 27 3.13 -15.92 -0.05
C SER A 27 2.34 -14.62 -0.24
N ILE A 28 1.04 -14.73 -0.53
CA ILE A 28 0.10 -13.61 -0.59
C ILE A 28 0.01 -12.87 0.76
N LYS A 29 0.06 -13.60 1.88
CA LYS A 29 0.06 -13.01 3.23
C LYS A 29 1.25 -12.08 3.44
N THR A 30 2.43 -12.53 3.01
CA THR A 30 3.67 -11.72 3.07
C THR A 30 3.56 -10.49 2.18
N ALA A 31 3.09 -10.66 0.93
CA ALA A 31 2.89 -9.54 0.02
C ALA A 31 1.94 -8.48 0.61
N HIS A 32 0.82 -8.92 1.19
CA HIS A 32 -0.17 -8.03 1.79
C HIS A 32 0.38 -7.27 3.01
N ALA A 33 1.12 -7.95 3.89
CA ALA A 33 1.79 -7.29 5.02
C ALA A 33 2.82 -6.26 4.53
N THR A 34 3.59 -6.58 3.49
CA THR A 34 4.57 -5.65 2.92
C THR A 34 3.91 -4.43 2.27
N ILE A 35 2.85 -4.62 1.48
CA ILE A 35 2.10 -3.51 0.86
C ILE A 35 1.53 -2.59 1.93
N LYS A 36 0.86 -3.14 2.96
CA LYS A 36 0.35 -2.37 4.10
C LYS A 36 1.46 -1.59 4.83
N GLY A 37 2.61 -2.23 5.07
CA GLY A 37 3.75 -1.55 5.70
C GLY A 37 4.28 -0.38 4.89
N ILE A 38 4.37 -0.53 3.55
CA ILE A 38 4.79 0.56 2.65
C ILE A 38 3.81 1.73 2.71
N GLU A 39 2.51 1.47 2.72
CA GLU A 39 1.48 2.52 2.82
C GLU A 39 1.55 3.27 4.15
N VAL A 40 1.73 2.56 5.27
CA VAL A 40 1.94 3.17 6.59
C VAL A 40 3.19 4.05 6.59
N MET A 41 4.33 3.53 6.15
CA MET A 41 5.58 4.30 6.10
C MET A 41 5.45 5.56 5.24
N ARG A 42 4.68 5.48 4.16
CA ARG A 42 4.41 6.63 3.29
C ARG A 42 3.50 7.66 3.95
N ALA A 43 2.45 7.24 4.65
CA ALA A 43 1.56 8.13 5.41
C ALA A 43 2.29 8.83 6.56
N LEU A 44 3.14 8.09 7.28
CA LEU A 44 4.03 8.62 8.33
C LEU A 44 4.96 9.68 7.75
N ARG A 45 5.70 9.38 6.68
CA ARG A 45 6.65 10.31 6.04
C ARG A 45 5.96 11.58 5.51
N LYS A 46 4.70 11.50 5.12
CA LYS A 46 3.91 12.65 4.65
C LYS A 46 3.26 13.46 5.77
N GLY A 47 3.42 13.08 7.04
CA GLY A 47 2.71 13.72 8.17
C GLY A 47 1.21 13.44 8.19
N GLN A 48 0.69 12.59 7.29
CA GLN A 48 -0.74 12.26 7.23
C GLN A 48 -1.20 11.46 8.46
N ALA A 49 -0.23 10.90 9.19
CA ALA A 49 -0.47 10.21 10.43
C ALA A 49 -0.46 11.11 11.67
N GLU A 50 -0.21 12.43 11.57
CA GLU A 50 -0.23 13.35 12.73
C GLU A 50 -1.52 13.25 13.56
N SER A 51 -2.64 12.96 12.91
CA SER A 51 -3.94 12.70 13.57
C SER A 51 -3.94 11.49 14.51
N PHE A 52 -3.03 10.52 14.32
CA PHE A 52 -2.85 9.36 15.20
C PHE A 52 -1.96 9.66 16.40
N TYR A 53 -1.13 10.72 16.32
CA TYR A 53 -0.18 11.12 17.37
C TYR A 53 -0.75 12.17 18.32
N TYR A 54 -1.61 13.08 17.83
CA TYR A 54 -2.17 14.17 18.63
C TYR A 54 -2.92 13.64 19.86
N GLY A 55 -2.36 13.85 21.06
CA GLY A 55 -2.94 13.44 22.34
C GLY A 55 -2.83 11.95 22.68
N GLN A 56 -1.99 11.19 21.97
CA GLN A 56 -1.85 9.73 22.17
C GLN A 56 -0.38 9.34 22.38
N PRO A 57 0.05 9.10 23.63
CA PRO A 57 1.42 8.65 23.95
C PRO A 57 1.83 7.33 23.26
N LEU A 58 0.84 6.57 22.75
CA LEU A 58 1.00 5.29 22.07
C LEU A 58 0.51 5.32 20.60
N GLY A 59 0.49 6.49 19.96
CA GLY A 59 -0.03 6.68 18.60
C GLY A 59 0.54 5.68 17.57
N GLU A 60 1.84 5.37 17.68
CA GLU A 60 2.53 4.40 16.82
C GLU A 60 2.05 2.97 17.05
N VAL A 61 1.96 2.55 18.31
CA VAL A 61 1.51 1.20 18.70
C VAL A 61 0.06 0.98 18.26
N ARG A 62 -0.80 1.99 18.44
CA ARG A 62 -2.19 1.93 17.96
C ARG A 62 -2.29 1.87 16.44
N LEU A 63 -1.45 2.61 15.72
CA LEU A 63 -1.40 2.56 14.26
C LEU A 63 -0.99 1.17 13.78
N VAL A 64 0.05 0.59 14.38
CA VAL A 64 0.53 -0.77 14.08
C VAL A 64 -0.54 -1.82 14.37
N ASN A 65 -1.14 -1.81 15.57
CA ASN A 65 -2.20 -2.76 15.92
C ASN A 65 -3.43 -2.61 15.02
N ARG A 66 -3.79 -1.38 14.62
CA ARG A 66 -4.91 -1.14 13.70
C ARG A 66 -4.63 -1.64 12.28
N VAL A 67 -3.41 -1.45 11.77
CA VAL A 67 -3.06 -1.80 10.39
C VAL A 67 -2.80 -3.31 10.25
N PHE A 68 -2.13 -3.89 11.24
CA PHE A 68 -1.68 -5.28 11.20
C PHE A 68 -2.53 -6.25 12.03
N GLY A 69 -3.45 -5.75 12.87
CA GLY A 69 -4.36 -6.58 13.67
C GLY A 69 -3.62 -7.39 14.74
N LEU A 70 -2.53 -6.83 15.29
CA LEU A 70 -1.69 -7.42 16.33
C LEU A 70 -2.26 -7.16 17.73
#